data_AF-A0A6G7WXS2-F1
#
_entry.id   AF-A0A6G7WXS2-F1
#
_cell.length_a   1.000
_cell.length_b   1.000
_cell.length_c   1.000
_cell.angle_alpha   90.00
_cell.angle_beta   90.00
_cell.angle_gamma   90.00
#
_symmetry.space_group_name_H-M   'P 1'
#
loop_
_entity.id
_entity.type
_entity.pdbx_description
1 polymer ?
#
loop_
_entity_poly.entity_id
_entity_poly.type
_entity_poly.pdbx_seq_one_letter_code
_entity_poly.pdbx_strand_id
1 'polypeptide(L)' 'MKKALDTLTKHETSIRNSMRYQTTNGPLEGTNNLIKVIKRVAFGYRDFNNFRSRILLTTNTMVRLVQ' A
#
# COMPACT_ATOMS: atom_id res chain seq x y z
N MET A 1 17.59 -17.96 11.04
CA MET A 1 17.76 -18.29 9.60
C MET A 1 16.63 -19.14 9.03
N LYS A 2 16.19 -20.23 9.67
CA LYS A 2 15.15 -21.15 9.14
C LYS A 2 13.87 -20.45 8.63
N LYS A 3 13.24 -19.57 9.44
CA LYS A 3 12.02 -18.83 9.05
C LYS A 3 12.17 -17.96 7.78
N ALA A 4 13.34 -17.36 7.58
CA ALA A 4 13.59 -16.53 6.39
C ALA A 4 13.67 -17.41 5.13
N LEU A 5 14.34 -18.58 5.25
CA LEU A 5 14.40 -19.57 4.18
C LEU A 5 13.01 -20.14 3.86
N ASP A 6 12.23 -20.49 4.86
CA ASP A 6 10.86 -21.00 4.69
C ASP A 6 9.97 -19.97 3.97
N THR A 7 10.14 -18.68 4.30
CA THR A 7 9.41 -17.57 3.66
C THR A 7 9.83 -17.39 2.19
N LEU A 8 11.13 -17.51 1.90
CA LEU A 8 11.66 -17.41 0.55
C LEU A 8 11.12 -18.55 -0.34
N THR A 9 11.17 -19.79 0.16
CA THR A 9 10.61 -20.96 -0.53
C THR A 9 9.11 -20.82 -0.74
N LYS A 10 8.37 -20.33 0.26
CA LYS A 10 6.92 -20.10 0.16
C LYS A 10 6.54 -19.09 -0.94
N HIS A 11 7.38 -18.09 -1.19
CA HIS A 11 7.10 -17.00 -2.14
C HIS A 11 7.90 -17.09 -3.45
N GLU A 12 8.53 -18.24 -3.73
CA GLU A 12 9.39 -18.45 -4.90
C GLU A 12 8.72 -18.03 -6.23
N THR A 13 7.47 -18.41 -6.43
CA THR A 13 6.71 -18.07 -7.64
C THR A 13 6.57 -16.56 -7.82
N SER A 14 6.27 -15.82 -6.75
CA SER A 14 6.15 -14.36 -6.78
C SER A 14 7.47 -13.68 -7.12
N ILE A 15 8.58 -14.19 -6.56
CA ILE A 15 9.95 -13.70 -6.83
C ILE A 15 10.33 -13.98 -8.30
N ARG A 16 10.01 -15.17 -8.80
CA ARG A 16 10.23 -15.51 -10.22
C ARG A 16 9.42 -14.59 -11.14
N ASN A 17 8.18 -14.29 -10.79
CA ASN A 17 7.33 -13.39 -11.56
C ASN A 17 7.83 -11.93 -11.50
N SER A 18 8.32 -11.44 -10.36
CA SER A 18 8.87 -10.08 -10.26
C SER A 18 10.14 -9.88 -11.08
N MET A 19 10.91 -10.95 -11.34
CA MET A 19 12.06 -10.89 -12.25
C MET A 19 11.64 -10.95 -13.73
N ARG A 20 10.50 -11.59 -14.04
CA ARG A 20 10.00 -11.75 -15.42
C ARG A 20 9.25 -10.52 -15.92
N TYR A 21 8.48 -9.87 -15.05
CA TYR A 21 7.65 -8.72 -15.41
C TYR A 21 8.25 -7.44 -14.85
N GLN A 22 8.26 -6.36 -15.63
CA GLN A 22 8.75 -5.04 -15.20
C GLN A 22 7.76 -4.29 -14.29
N THR A 23 6.88 -5.01 -13.60
CA THR A 23 5.90 -4.41 -12.69
C THR A 23 6.62 -3.98 -11.41
N THR A 24 6.58 -2.68 -11.13
CA THR A 24 7.19 -2.13 -9.92
C THR A 24 6.15 -2.00 -8.81
N ASN A 25 6.57 -2.23 -7.56
CA ASN A 25 5.75 -1.98 -6.38
C ASN A 25 5.74 -0.49 -5.97
N GLY A 26 6.47 0.36 -6.69
CA GLY A 26 6.70 1.77 -6.34
C GLY A 26 5.41 2.57 -6.12
N PRO A 27 4.40 2.51 -7.01
CA PRO A 27 3.13 3.20 -6.79
C PRO A 27 2.37 2.71 -5.54
N LEU A 28 2.40 1.41 -5.26
CA LEU A 28 1.77 0.82 -4.08
C LEU A 28 2.50 1.23 -2.79
N GLU A 29 3.82 1.21 -2.81
CA GLU A 29 4.65 1.66 -1.69
C GLU A 29 4.48 3.15 -1.40
N GLY A 30 4.43 3.98 -2.45
CA GLY A 30 4.14 5.41 -2.34
C GLY A 30 2.78 5.67 -1.70
N THR A 31 1.75 4.94 -2.15
CA THR A 31 0.39 5.02 -1.57
C THR A 31 0.39 4.60 -0.10
N ASN A 32 1.05 3.48 0.24
CA ASN A 32 1.16 3.02 1.62
C ASN A 32 1.91 4.01 2.51
N ASN A 33 2.96 4.66 2.00
CA ASN A 33 3.68 5.70 2.74
C ASN A 33 2.81 6.93 2.99
N LEU A 34 2.08 7.40 1.97
CA LEU A 34 1.14 8.51 2.11
C LEU A 34 0.08 8.22 3.19
N ILE A 35 -0.51 7.03 3.19
CA ILE A 35 -1.47 6.60 4.22
C ILE A 35 -0.83 6.63 5.61
N LYS A 36 0.41 6.15 5.75
CA LYS A 36 1.15 6.21 7.03
C LYS A 36 1.40 7.65 7.48
N VAL A 37 1.71 8.57 6.55
CA VAL A 37 1.87 10.00 6.84
C VAL A 37 0.55 10.60 7.31
N ILE A 38 -0.56 10.36 6.61
CA ILE A 38 -1.91 10.84 6.99
C ILE A 38 -2.26 10.34 8.40
N LYS A 39 -2.01 9.06 8.68
CA LYS A 39 -2.26 8.48 10.01
C LYS A 39 -1.43 9.18 11.10
N ARG A 40 -0.15 9.51 10.82
CA ARG A 40 0.76 10.16 11.78
C ARG A 40 0.34 11.60 12.09
N VAL A 41 -0.03 12.39 11.08
CA VAL A 41 -0.41 13.80 11.27
C VAL A 41 -1.79 13.99 11.89
N ALA A 42 -2.67 12.99 11.78
CA ALA A 42 -4.02 13.06 12.32
C ALA A 42 -4.11 12.71 13.81
N PHE A 43 -3.01 12.29 14.45
CA PHE A 43 -2.96 11.84 15.86
C PHE A 43 -3.99 10.75 16.22
N GLY A 44 -4.53 10.05 15.21
CA GLY A 44 -5.54 9.01 15.36
C GLY A 44 -6.95 9.49 14.99
N TYR A 45 -7.57 8.80 14.02
CA TYR A 45 -8.99 8.94 13.72
C TYR A 45 -9.81 8.07 14.68
N ARG A 46 -10.90 8.64 15.21
CA ARG A 46 -11.87 7.89 16.04
C ARG A 46 -12.76 6.97 15.21
N ASP A 47 -12.98 7.34 13.95
CA ASP A 47 -13.85 6.63 13.01
C ASP A 47 -13.08 6.30 11.72
N PHE A 48 -13.18 5.05 11.28
CA PHE A 48 -12.47 4.56 10.10
C PHE A 48 -13.01 5.16 8.80
N ASN A 49 -14.30 5.44 8.70
CA ASN A 49 -14.89 6.06 7.51
C ASN A 49 -14.30 7.46 7.29
N ASN A 50 -14.10 8.23 8.37
CA ASN A 50 -13.44 9.53 8.30
C ASN A 50 -11.97 9.42 7.84
N PHE A 51 -11.24 8.40 8.33
CA PHE A 51 -9.88 8.13 7.86
C PHE A 51 -9.86 7.75 6.38
N ARG A 52 -10.75 6.85 5.95
CA ARG A 52 -10.91 6.42 4.56
C ARG A 52 -11.24 7.60 3.65
N SER A 53 -12.21 8.44 4.03
CA SER A 53 -12.57 9.64 3.29
C SER A 53 -11.38 10.59 3.14
N ARG A 54 -10.58 10.81 4.21
CA ARG A 54 -9.35 11.61 4.11
C ARG A 54 -8.34 11.02 3.12
N ILE A 55 -8.12 9.70 3.14
CA ILE A 55 -7.20 9.02 2.22
C ILE A 55 -7.67 9.21 0.77
N LEU A 56 -8.96 9.01 0.49
CA LEU A 56 -9.52 9.11 -0.85
C LEU A 56 -9.50 10.55 -1.40
N LEU A 57 -9.74 11.54 -0.53
CA LEU A 57 -9.58 12.96 -0.87
C LEU A 57 -8.12 13.31 -1.19
N THR A 58 -7.18 12.84 -0.36
CA THR A 58 -5.74 13.18 -0.51
C THR A 58 -5.10 12.48 -1.71
N THR A 59 -5.53 11.26 -2.03
CA THR A 59 -5.04 10.50 -3.20
C THR A 59 -5.72 10.91 -4.52
N ASN A 60 -6.63 11.90 -4.49
CA ASN A 60 -7.39 12.37 -5.64
C ASN A 60 -8.17 11.25 -6.38
N THR A 61 -8.48 10.15 -5.69
CA THR A 61 -9.27 9.04 -6.26
C THR A 61 -10.76 9.35 -6.25
N MET A 62 -11.25 10.19 -5.31
CA MET A 62 -12.65 10.63 -5.30
C MET A 62 -13.03 11.45 -6.54
N VAL A 63 -12.15 12.34 -7.02
CA VAL A 63 -12.42 13.18 -8.20
C VAL A 63 -12.54 12.34 -9.47
N ARG A 64 -11.82 11.21 -9.55
CA ARG A 64 -11.82 10.31 -10.71
C ARG A 64 -13.03 9.37 -10.76
N LEU A 65 -13.84 9.28 -9.70
CA LEU A 65 -15.05 8.45 -9.65
C LEU A 65 -16.33 9.23 -9.96
N VAL A 66 -16.24 10.56 -10.02
CA VAL A 66 -17.38 11.48 -10.27
C VAL A 66 -17.29 12.12 -11.67
N GLN A 67 -16.23 11.80 -12.42
CA GLN A 67 -16.07 12.11 -13.85
C GLN A 67 -16.34 10.86 -14.68
#